data_AF-A0A2G1LY18-F1
#
_entry.id   AF-A0A2G1LY18-F1
#
_cell.length_a   1.000
_cell.length_b   1.000
_cell.length_c   1.000
_cell.angle_alpha   90.00
_cell.angle_beta   90.00
_cell.angle_gamma   90.00
#
_symmetry.space_group_name_H-M   'P 1'
#
loop_
_entity.id
_entity.type
_entity.pdbx_description
1 polymer ?
#
loop_
_entity_poly.entity_id
_entity_poly.type
_entity_poly.pdbx_seq_one_letter_code
_entity_poly.pdbx_strand_id
1 'polypeptide(L)'
;MEKNLHVEALTTEDGDPWGVYAYGHIDPALLTLDLINEALDYIGIDPLDRAEPKHLWMHAEEDEDGGMPDYPWQFCPAGTEGAIAVTGIDFQA
;
A
#
# COMPACT_ATOMS: atom_id res chain seq x y z
N MET A 1 -0.79 -13.59 -21.92
CA MET A 1 0.17 -13.01 -20.97
C MET A 1 -0.60 -12.76 -19.70
N GLU A 2 -0.40 -13.61 -18.69
CA GLU A 2 -0.87 -13.28 -17.34
C GLU A 2 -0.10 -12.02 -16.92
N LYS A 3 -0.82 -10.95 -16.57
CA LYS A 3 -0.20 -9.81 -15.91
C LYS A 3 0.13 -10.28 -14.50
N ASN A 4 1.40 -10.46 -14.18
CA ASN A 4 1.82 -10.65 -12.79
C ASN A 4 1.38 -9.41 -12.01
N LEU A 5 0.58 -9.64 -10.97
CA LEU A 5 0.14 -8.59 -10.07
C LEU A 5 1.34 -8.13 -9.23
N HIS A 6 1.71 -6.86 -9.34
CA HIS A 6 2.77 -6.29 -8.51
C HIS A 6 2.17 -5.78 -7.20
N VAL A 7 2.72 -6.26 -6.08
CA VAL A 7 2.33 -5.90 -4.73
C VAL A 7 3.50 -5.20 -4.06
N GLU A 8 3.26 -4.00 -3.54
CA GLU A 8 4.23 -3.18 -2.82
C GLU A 8 3.90 -3.21 -1.33
N ALA A 9 4.95 -3.21 -0.50
CA ALA A 9 4.84 -3.01 0.94
C ALA A 9 5.74 -1.84 1.34
N LEU A 10 5.26 -1.00 2.25
CA LEU A 10 5.99 0.15 2.78
C LEU A 10 6.01 0.12 4.31
N THR A 11 7.02 0.74 4.90
CA THR A 11 7.13 0.98 6.34
C THR A 11 6.96 2.46 6.67
N THR A 12 6.66 2.74 7.94
CA THR A 12 6.83 4.07 8.53
C THR A 12 8.33 4.38 8.70
N GLU A 13 8.64 5.61 9.13
CA GLU A 13 10.00 6.03 9.48
C GLU A 13 10.61 5.17 10.61
N ASP A 14 9.76 4.69 11.54
CA ASP A 14 10.17 3.83 12.65
C ASP A 14 10.38 2.36 12.24
N GLY A 15 10.09 2.00 10.98
CA GLY A 15 10.23 0.65 10.46
C GLY A 15 9.01 -0.25 10.69
N ASP A 16 7.92 0.29 11.24
CA ASP A 16 6.66 -0.44 11.38
C ASP A 16 5.95 -0.58 10.02
N PRO A 17 5.17 -1.64 9.77
CA PRO A 17 4.44 -1.76 8.51
C PRO A 17 3.41 -0.63 8.36
N TRP A 18 3.47 0.07 7.23
CA TRP A 18 2.54 1.15 6.89
C TRP A 18 1.37 0.64 6.06
N GLY A 19 1.66 -0.09 4.99
CA GLY A 19 0.65 -0.64 4.09
C GLY A 19 1.22 -1.67 3.12
N VAL A 20 0.36 -2.56 2.64
CA VAL A 20 0.63 -3.46 1.50
C VAL A 20 -0.44 -3.29 0.45
N TYR A 21 -0.09 -3.04 -0.81
CA TYR A 21 -1.08 -2.71 -1.83
C TYR A 21 -0.64 -3.09 -3.25
N ALA A 22 -1.62 -3.19 -4.15
CA ALA A 22 -1.41 -3.16 -5.59
C ALA A 22 -2.13 -1.95 -6.18
N TYR A 23 -1.58 -1.39 -7.26
CA TYR A 23 -2.19 -0.25 -7.95
C TYR A 23 -3.52 -0.61 -8.61
N GLY A 24 -4.49 0.29 -8.43
CA GLY A 24 -5.85 0.19 -8.94
C GLY A 24 -6.82 -0.46 -7.97
N HIS A 25 -8.11 -0.18 -8.16
CA HIS A 25 -9.21 -0.94 -7.56
C HIS A 25 -9.43 -2.22 -8.36
N ILE A 26 -8.70 -3.26 -7.99
CA ILE A 26 -8.82 -4.62 -8.54
C ILE A 26 -9.68 -5.46 -7.61
N ASP A 27 -10.07 -6.68 -8.01
CA ASP A 27 -10.75 -7.58 -7.08
C ASP A 27 -9.84 -7.88 -5.87
N PRO A 28 -10.24 -7.53 -4.62
CA PRO A 28 -9.43 -7.77 -3.43
C PRO A 28 -9.05 -9.24 -3.22
N ALA A 29 -9.84 -10.18 -3.74
CA ALA A 29 -9.53 -11.60 -3.67
C ALA A 29 -8.27 -11.99 -4.47
N LEU A 30 -7.80 -11.13 -5.39
CA LEU A 30 -6.56 -11.33 -6.13
C LEU A 30 -5.32 -10.99 -5.30
N LEU A 31 -5.46 -10.16 -4.25
CA LEU A 31 -4.41 -9.88 -3.28
C LEU A 31 -4.40 -11.00 -2.23
N THR A 32 -3.82 -12.14 -2.62
CA THR A 32 -3.76 -13.32 -1.74
C THR A 32 -2.81 -13.11 -0.57
N LEU A 33 -3.00 -13.88 0.51
CA LEU A 33 -2.13 -13.84 1.69
C LEU A 33 -0.66 -14.14 1.34
N ASP A 34 -0.41 -15.06 0.39
CA ASP A 34 0.93 -15.41 -0.07
C ASP A 34 1.63 -14.21 -0.74
N LEU A 35 0.94 -13.50 -1.63
CA LEU A 35 1.48 -12.30 -2.29
C LEU A 35 1.75 -11.16 -1.30
N ILE A 36 0.88 -11.01 -0.30
CA ILE A 36 1.06 -10.00 0.75
C ILE A 36 2.29 -10.33 1.59
N ASN A 37 2.42 -11.59 2.03
CA ASN A 37 3.56 -12.03 2.84
C ASN A 37 4.88 -12.01 2.05
N GLU A 38 4.86 -12.28 0.75
CA GLU A 38 6.05 -12.10 -0.12
C GLU A 38 6.52 -10.64 -0.15
N ALA A 39 5.58 -9.69 -0.27
CA ALA A 39 5.91 -8.27 -0.24
C ALA A 39 6.42 -7.79 1.13
N LEU A 40 5.85 -8.32 2.22
CA LEU A 40 6.30 -8.02 3.59
C LEU A 40 7.70 -8.59 3.88
N ASP A 41 7.97 -9.84 3.45
CA ASP A 41 9.28 -10.48 3.63
C ASP A 41 10.38 -9.69 2.91
N TYR A 42 10.09 -9.16 1.71
CA TYR A 42 11.03 -8.34 0.95
C TYR A 42 11.51 -7.09 1.71
N ILE A 43 10.65 -6.50 2.55
CA ILE A 43 10.98 -5.35 3.39
C ILE A 43 11.32 -5.74 4.85
N GLY A 44 11.40 -7.04 5.16
CA GLY A 44 11.81 -7.55 6.47
C GLY A 44 10.73 -7.51 7.56
N ILE A 45 9.45 -7.48 7.17
CA ILE A 45 8.32 -7.51 8.11
C ILE A 45 7.82 -8.94 8.31
N ASP A 46 7.47 -9.28 9.56
CA ASP A 46 6.91 -10.59 9.91
C ASP A 46 5.63 -10.90 9.10
N PRO A 47 5.42 -12.17 8.70
CA PRO A 47 4.26 -12.56 7.92
C PRO A 47 2.96 -12.44 8.72
N LEU A 48 1.87 -12.20 8.00
CA LEU A 48 0.52 -12.20 8.56
C LEU A 48 -0.10 -13.59 8.54
N ASP A 49 -0.89 -13.90 9.57
CA ASP A 49 -1.75 -15.09 9.62
C ASP A 49 -3.07 -14.89 8.84
N ARG A 50 -3.49 -13.64 8.65
CA ARG A 50 -4.71 -13.25 7.93
C ARG A 50 -4.60 -11.85 7.35
N ALA A 51 -5.29 -11.61 6.24
CA ALA A 51 -5.37 -10.32 5.58
C ALA A 51 -6.78 -10.10 5.02
N GLU A 52 -7.25 -8.85 5.08
CA GLU A 52 -8.51 -8.42 4.49
C GLU A 52 -8.25 -7.20 3.59
N PRO A 53 -7.77 -7.41 2.34
CA PRO A 53 -7.52 -6.32 1.41
C PRO A 53 -8.82 -5.58 1.08
N LYS A 54 -8.72 -4.26 0.94
CA LYS A 54 -9.84 -3.36 0.63
C LYS A 54 -9.43 -2.34 -0.44
N HIS A 55 -10.42 -1.75 -1.10
CA HIS A 55 -10.19 -0.61 -1.97
C HIS A 55 -9.85 0.63 -1.13
N LEU A 56 -8.72 1.24 -1.44
CA LEU A 56 -8.16 2.38 -0.73
C LEU A 56 -7.78 3.47 -1.73
N TRP A 57 -7.50 4.65 -1.19
CA TRP A 57 -6.94 5.77 -1.92
C TRP A 57 -5.69 6.24 -1.20
N MET A 58 -4.67 6.59 -1.96
CA MET A 58 -3.46 7.22 -1.44
C MET A 58 -3.14 8.47 -2.23
N HIS A 59 -2.50 9.45 -1.60
CA HIS A 59 -1.90 10.57 -2.28
C HIS A 59 -0.48 10.77 -1.75
N ALA A 60 0.37 11.32 -2.60
CA ALA A 60 1.66 11.82 -2.16
C ALA A 60 1.46 13.23 -1.60
N GLU A 61 2.02 13.49 -0.43
CA GLU A 61 2.13 14.83 0.14
C GLU A 61 3.49 15.42 -0.26
N GLU A 62 3.45 16.59 -0.88
CA GLU A 62 4.65 17.38 -1.20
C GLU A 62 5.03 18.23 0.03
N ASP A 63 6.33 18.47 0.22
CA ASP A 63 6.82 19.40 1.24
C ASP A 63 6.52 20.88 0.86
N GLU A 64 6.84 21.81 1.76
CA GLU A 64 6.58 23.25 1.55
C GLU A 64 7.29 23.85 0.32
N ASP A 65 8.34 23.20 -0.17
CA ASP A 65 9.14 23.60 -1.33
C ASP A 65 8.73 22.85 -2.62
N GLY A 66 7.69 21.99 -2.57
CA GLY A 66 7.25 21.15 -3.69
C GLY A 66 8.14 19.92 -3.94
N GLY A 67 8.97 19.56 -2.97
CA GLY A 67 9.76 18.33 -2.94
C GLY A 67 8.93 17.12 -2.48
N MET A 68 9.39 15.92 -2.84
CA MET A 68 8.82 14.67 -2.32
C MET A 68 9.66 14.21 -1.12
N PRO A 69 9.10 14.15 0.10
CA PRO A 69 9.81 13.61 1.25
C PRO A 69 10.08 12.11 1.09
N ASP A 70 10.92 11.55 1.96
CA ASP A 70 11.28 10.11 1.94
C ASP A 70 10.07 9.19 2.19
N TYR A 71 9.03 9.69 2.89
CA TYR A 71 7.78 8.98 3.19
C TYR A 71 6.57 9.81 2.75
N PRO A 72 6.33 9.98 1.43
CA PRO A 72 5.35 10.95 0.93
C PRO A 72 3.93 10.40 0.93
N TRP A 73 3.75 9.09 1.01
CA TRP A 73 2.44 8.46 0.81
C TRP A 73 1.58 8.51 2.06
N GLN A 74 0.35 8.99 1.88
CA GLN A 74 -0.69 9.00 2.91
C GLN A 74 -1.95 8.34 2.36
N PHE A 75 -2.60 7.47 3.16
CA PHE A 75 -3.94 6.99 2.84
C PHE A 75 -4.94 8.13 3.04
N CYS A 76 -5.92 8.25 2.15
CA CYS A 76 -6.85 9.37 2.15
C CYS A 76 -8.28 8.97 1.77
N PRO A 77 -9.28 9.85 2.01
CA PRO A 77 -10.64 9.63 1.56
C PRO A 77 -10.77 9.60 0.03
N ALA A 78 -11.81 8.92 -0.45
CA ALA A 78 -12.18 8.96 -1.86
C ALA A 78 -12.51 10.40 -2.30
N GLY A 79 -11.98 10.82 -3.44
CA GLY A 79 -12.21 12.15 -4.01
C GLY A 79 -11.22 13.22 -3.58
N THR A 80 -10.21 12.89 -2.76
CA THR A 80 -9.04 13.77 -2.54
C THR A 80 -8.37 14.06 -3.89
N GLU A 81 -8.07 15.33 -4.15
CA GLU A 81 -7.39 15.76 -5.38
C GLU A 81 -6.02 15.10 -5.49
N GLY A 82 -5.68 14.56 -6.66
CA GLY A 82 -4.43 13.84 -6.88
C GLY A 82 -4.37 12.43 -6.28
N ALA A 83 -5.42 11.97 -5.61
CA ALA A 83 -5.43 10.61 -5.06
C ALA A 83 -5.44 9.54 -6.15
N ILE A 84 -4.67 8.48 -5.92
CA ILE A 84 -4.63 7.29 -6.75
C ILE A 84 -5.33 6.12 -6.04
N ALA A 85 -6.00 5.30 -6.84
CA ALA A 85 -6.69 4.11 -6.37
C ALA A 85 -5.71 2.97 -6.15
N VAL A 86 -5.82 2.27 -5.01
CA VAL A 86 -5.08 1.03 -4.72
C VAL A 86 -5.99 -0.01 -4.06
N THR A 87 -5.59 -1.27 -4.12
CA THR A 87 -6.23 -2.36 -3.36
C THR A 87 -5.21 -2.92 -2.40
N GLY A 88 -5.50 -2.94 -1.10
CA GLY A 88 -4.49 -3.26 -0.11
C GLY A 88 -4.96 -3.26 1.33
N ILE A 89 -3.98 -3.32 2.23
CA ILE A 89 -4.11 -3.24 3.68
C ILE A 89 -3.51 -1.90 4.12
N ASP A 90 -4.25 -1.20 4.96
CA ASP A 90 -3.81 -0.03 5.69
C ASP A 90 -3.60 -0.47 7.15
N PHE A 91 -2.35 -0.51 7.63
CA PHE A 91 -2.02 -0.92 8.99
C PHE A 91 -2.15 0.23 10.00
N GLN A 92 -2.45 1.44 9.53
CA GLN A 92 -2.59 2.64 10.35
C GLN A 92 -4.06 2.90 10.75
N ALA A 93 -4.99 2.10 10.22
CA ALA A 93 -6.45 2.21 10.40
C ALA A 93 -7.01 1.53 11.66
#